data_AF-A0A959JKQ2-F1
#
_entry.id   AF-A0A959JKQ2-F1
#
_cell.length_a   1.000
_cell.length_b   1.000
_cell.length_c   1.000
_cell.angle_alpha   90.00
_cell.angle_beta   90.00
_cell.angle_gamma   90.00
#
_symmetry.space_group_name_H-M   'P 1'
#
loop_
_entity.id
_entity.type
_entity.pdbx_description
1 polymer ?
#
loop_
_entity_poly.entity_id
_entity_poly.type
_entity_poly.pdbx_seq_one_letter_code
_entity_poly.pdbx_strand_id
1 'polypeptide(L)'
;AHNGMFKHDSYYLSGLREKQVSKTISGSIPIYFNSVIPISDESYVVDFTVNNEEQVTIAYWNHSIQKFDKNGAFLNYVIKPENQNEEYKYFQSISIDQFDNTFILTSGCKILVYNNRGNLDQIVDVSNKIEYCKIGNEKIAVSKDGRNLFITDPKNFRILIFKR
;
A
#
# COMPACT_ATOMS: atom_id res chain seq x y z
N ALA A 1 4.73 -15.15 -0.65
CA ALA A 1 3.27 -14.98 -0.77
C ALA A 1 3.02 -14.03 -1.92
N HIS A 2 2.18 -14.40 -2.88
CA HIS A 2 1.71 -13.48 -3.93
C HIS A 2 0.61 -12.60 -3.31
N ASN A 3 0.69 -11.28 -3.50
CA ASN A 3 -0.42 -10.39 -3.15
C ASN A 3 -1.42 -10.43 -4.31
N GLY A 4 -2.65 -10.85 -4.05
CA GLY A 4 -3.72 -10.99 -5.04
C GLY A 4 -5.01 -10.33 -4.58
N MET A 5 -5.72 -9.68 -5.49
CA MET A 5 -7.01 -9.04 -5.20
C MET A 5 -7.99 -9.19 -6.37
N PHE A 6 -9.27 -9.39 -6.05
CA PHE A 6 -10.35 -9.65 -7.00
C PHE A 6 -11.28 -8.45 -7.10
N LYS A 7 -11.60 -8.02 -8.32
CA LYS A 7 -12.61 -6.97 -8.57
C LYS A 7 -13.22 -7.10 -9.97
N HIS A 8 -14.55 -7.21 -10.09
CA HIS A 8 -15.27 -7.23 -11.39
C HIS A 8 -14.62 -8.15 -12.44
N ASP A 9 -14.42 -9.44 -12.12
CA ASP A 9 -13.74 -10.46 -12.95
C ASP A 9 -12.29 -10.15 -13.36
N SER A 10 -11.71 -9.09 -12.79
CA SER A 10 -10.30 -8.75 -12.90
C SER A 10 -9.50 -9.26 -11.71
N TYR A 11 -8.30 -9.74 -11.99
CA TYR A 11 -7.32 -10.22 -11.02
C TYR A 11 -6.11 -9.31 -11.07
N TYR A 12 -5.72 -8.78 -9.91
CA TYR A 12 -4.50 -7.99 -9.77
C TYR A 12 -3.44 -8.83 -9.08
N LEU A 13 -2.21 -8.83 -9.60
CA LEU A 13 -1.13 -9.69 -9.14
C LEU A 13 0.20 -8.92 -9.11
N SER A 14 0.99 -9.22 -8.08
CA SER A 14 2.43 -8.92 -8.05
C SER A 14 3.18 -10.13 -7.51
N GLY A 15 4.28 -10.48 -8.19
CA GLY A 15 5.20 -11.52 -7.75
C GLY A 15 6.19 -11.03 -6.68
N LEU A 16 6.96 -11.96 -6.13
CA LEU A 16 8.06 -11.63 -5.23
C LEU A 16 9.14 -10.89 -6.02
N ARG A 17 9.54 -9.71 -5.53
CA ARG A 17 10.53 -8.83 -6.16
C ARG A 17 10.14 -8.34 -7.56
N GLU A 18 8.86 -8.45 -7.92
CA GLU A 18 8.36 -7.86 -9.15
C GLU A 18 8.36 -6.34 -9.05
N LYS A 19 8.65 -5.71 -10.19
CA LYS A 19 8.78 -4.26 -10.34
C LYS A 19 7.46 -3.60 -10.75
N GLN A 20 6.40 -4.39 -10.87
CA GLN A 20 5.13 -3.99 -11.45
C GLN A 20 3.97 -4.78 -10.85
N VAL A 21 2.77 -4.20 -10.93
CA VAL A 21 1.51 -4.93 -10.73
C VAL A 21 0.95 -5.24 -12.12
N SER A 22 0.32 -6.40 -12.29
CA SER A 22 -0.45 -6.73 -13.49
C SER A 22 -1.93 -6.88 -13.14
N LYS A 23 -2.80 -6.46 -14.06
CA LYS A 23 -4.23 -6.74 -14.06
C LYS A 23 -4.55 -7.67 -15.22
N THR A 24 -5.23 -8.77 -14.92
CA THR A 24 -5.67 -9.75 -15.91
C THR A 24 -7.17 -9.91 -15.84
N ILE A 25 -7.81 -9.95 -16.99
CA ILE A 25 -9.20 -10.40 -17.16
C ILE A 25 -9.13 -11.72 -17.93
N SER A 26 -9.95 -12.70 -17.56
CA SER A 26 -9.94 -14.00 -18.23
C SER A 26 -10.07 -13.83 -19.76
N GLY A 27 -9.13 -14.42 -20.51
CA GLY A 27 -9.10 -14.34 -21.98
C GLY A 27 -8.61 -13.01 -22.57
N SER A 28 -8.12 -12.06 -21.75
CA SER A 28 -7.61 -10.76 -22.21
C SER A 28 -6.10 -10.61 -22.03
N ILE A 29 -5.50 -9.68 -22.78
CA ILE A 29 -4.10 -9.27 -22.61
C ILE A 29 -3.97 -8.54 -21.26
N PRO A 30 -2.97 -8.86 -20.41
CA PRO A 30 -2.75 -8.17 -19.15
C PRO A 30 -2.40 -6.68 -19.32
N ILE A 31 -2.90 -5.85 -18.41
CA ILE A 31 -2.49 -4.46 -18.25
C ILE A 31 -1.40 -4.40 -17.18
N TYR A 32 -0.32 -3.66 -17.43
CA TYR A 32 0.81 -3.53 -16.52
C TYR A 32 0.91 -2.13 -15.93
N PHE A 33 1.13 -2.08 -14.61
CA PHE A 33 1.27 -0.85 -13.84
C PHE A 33 2.73 -0.71 -13.43
N ASN A 34 3.43 0.18 -14.13
CA ASN A 34 4.87 0.41 -13.96
C ASN A 34 5.11 1.73 -13.24
N SER A 35 6.16 1.77 -12.41
CA SER A 35 6.62 3.02 -11.83
C SER A 35 6.96 4.04 -12.93
N VAL A 36 6.50 5.29 -12.81
CA VAL A 36 6.80 6.35 -13.80
C VAL A 36 8.22 6.91 -13.70
N ILE A 37 8.93 6.55 -12.65
CA ILE A 37 10.33 6.90 -12.42
C ILE A 37 11.15 5.61 -12.31
N PRO A 38 12.39 5.59 -12.84
CA PRO A 38 13.25 4.42 -12.78
C PRO A 38 13.44 3.95 -11.34
N ILE A 39 13.09 2.70 -11.07
CA ILE A 39 13.35 2.07 -9.78
C ILE A 39 14.68 1.33 -9.82
N SER A 40 15.45 1.42 -8.74
CA SER A 40 16.69 0.67 -8.60
C SER A 40 16.45 -0.84 -8.68
N ASP A 41 17.49 -1.62 -8.94
CA ASP A 41 17.39 -3.08 -8.99
C ASP A 41 17.01 -3.73 -7.67
N GLU A 42 17.14 -2.99 -6.57
CA GLU A 42 16.76 -3.44 -5.23
C GLU A 42 15.32 -3.07 -4.86
N SER A 43 14.64 -2.26 -5.66
CA SER A 43 13.27 -1.84 -5.41
C SER A 43 12.27 -2.75 -6.14
N TYR A 44 11.16 -3.02 -5.46
CA TYR A 44 10.10 -3.91 -5.90
C TYR A 44 8.77 -3.49 -5.28
N VAL A 45 7.66 -4.04 -5.78
CA VAL A 45 6.33 -3.84 -5.20
C VAL A 45 6.25 -4.52 -3.84
N VAL A 46 6.04 -3.73 -2.80
CA VAL A 46 5.81 -4.20 -1.42
C VAL A 46 4.37 -4.67 -1.26
N ASP A 47 3.45 -3.81 -1.70
CA ASP A 47 2.02 -3.99 -1.52
C ASP A 47 1.26 -3.11 -2.52
N PHE A 48 0.01 -3.46 -2.78
CA PHE A 48 -0.88 -2.67 -3.64
C PHE A 48 -2.33 -2.77 -3.19
N THR A 49 -3.13 -1.79 -3.56
CA THR A 49 -4.58 -1.77 -3.30
C THR A 49 -5.35 -1.14 -4.45
N VAL A 50 -6.65 -1.42 -4.55
CA VAL A 50 -7.51 -1.08 -5.70
C VAL A 50 -8.85 -0.57 -5.22
N ASN A 51 -9.19 0.65 -5.62
CA ASN A 51 -10.45 1.29 -5.23
C ASN A 51 -11.63 0.84 -6.10
N ASN A 52 -12.82 1.38 -5.82
CA ASN A 52 -14.06 1.03 -6.53
C ASN A 52 -14.10 1.45 -8.01
N GLU A 53 -13.22 2.34 -8.41
CA GLU A 53 -13.05 2.77 -9.80
C GLU A 53 -11.94 1.99 -10.53
N GLU A 54 -11.44 0.91 -9.91
CA GLU A 54 -10.34 0.09 -10.41
C GLU A 54 -9.00 0.82 -10.52
N GLN A 55 -8.86 1.98 -9.86
CA GLN A 55 -7.59 2.67 -9.72
C GLN A 55 -6.67 1.90 -8.77
N VAL A 56 -5.39 1.81 -9.12
CA VAL A 56 -4.40 1.01 -8.39
C VAL A 56 -3.45 1.93 -7.65
N THR A 57 -3.31 1.74 -6.33
CA THR A 57 -2.25 2.37 -5.53
C THR A 57 -1.17 1.33 -5.25
N ILE A 58 0.09 1.63 -5.58
CA ILE A 58 1.23 0.70 -5.48
C ILE A 58 2.30 1.31 -4.58
N ALA A 59 2.74 0.54 -3.58
CA ALA A 59 3.88 0.89 -2.73
C ALA A 59 5.15 0.17 -3.23
N TYR A 60 6.16 0.96 -3.58
CA TYR A 60 7.47 0.47 -4.00
C TYR A 60 8.48 0.61 -2.87
N TRP A 61 9.26 -0.45 -2.63
CA TRP A 61 10.23 -0.53 -1.55
C TRP A 61 11.28 0.59 -1.68
N ASN A 62 11.50 1.34 -0.61
CA ASN A 62 12.52 2.40 -0.53
C ASN A 62 12.43 3.44 -1.66
N HIS A 63 11.21 3.65 -2.21
CA HIS A 63 11.08 4.41 -3.44
C HIS A 63 9.87 5.35 -3.46
N SER A 64 8.65 4.86 -3.66
CA SER A 64 7.49 5.75 -3.77
C SER A 64 6.18 5.01 -3.54
N ILE A 65 5.10 5.78 -3.40
CA ILE A 65 3.74 5.26 -3.47
C ILE A 65 3.03 6.03 -4.58
N GLN A 66 2.53 5.31 -5.58
CA GLN A 66 1.98 5.85 -6.82
C GLN A 66 0.56 5.37 -7.04
N LYS A 67 -0.30 6.22 -7.61
CA LYS A 67 -1.65 5.86 -8.06
C LYS A 67 -1.74 5.85 -9.57
N PHE A 68 -2.51 4.90 -10.09
CA PHE A 68 -2.76 4.70 -11.51
C PHE A 68 -4.26 4.52 -11.75
N ASP A 69 -4.74 4.95 -12.91
CA ASP A 69 -6.10 4.65 -13.35
C ASP A 69 -6.24 3.17 -13.73
N LYS A 70 -7.46 2.70 -14.00
CA LYS A 70 -7.73 1.30 -14.35
C LYS A 70 -7.03 0.77 -15.61
N ASN A 71 -6.48 1.66 -16.43
CA ASN A 71 -5.79 1.37 -17.69
C ASN A 71 -4.26 1.46 -17.55
N GLY A 72 -3.74 1.79 -16.37
CA GLY A 72 -2.31 1.92 -16.11
C GLY A 72 -1.76 3.33 -16.34
N ALA A 73 -2.59 4.33 -16.62
CA ALA A 73 -2.14 5.71 -16.70
C ALA A 73 -1.85 6.25 -15.29
N PHE A 74 -0.69 6.88 -15.12
CA PHE A 74 -0.31 7.49 -13.85
C PHE A 74 -1.23 8.67 -13.50
N LEU A 75 -1.69 8.70 -12.25
CA LEU A 75 -2.55 9.76 -11.72
C LEU A 75 -1.73 10.74 -10.88
N ASN A 76 -1.16 10.25 -9.78
CA ASN A 76 -0.38 11.05 -8.85
C ASN A 76 0.50 10.20 -7.92
N TYR A 77 1.35 10.88 -7.16
CA TYR A 77 2.04 10.28 -6.02
C TYR A 77 1.21 10.44 -4.75
N VAL A 78 1.18 9.40 -3.92
CA VAL A 78 0.84 9.52 -2.49
C VAL A 78 2.08 9.93 -1.71
N ILE A 79 3.21 9.26 -1.98
CA ILE A 79 4.53 9.62 -1.45
C ILE A 79 5.53 9.63 -2.59
N LYS A 80 6.25 10.74 -2.73
CA LYS A 80 7.35 10.89 -3.67
C LYS A 80 8.66 10.39 -3.07
N PRO A 81 9.62 9.89 -3.86
CA PRO A 81 10.93 9.47 -3.35
C PRO A 81 11.66 10.55 -2.54
N GLU A 82 11.60 11.80 -3.00
CA GLU A 82 12.24 12.94 -2.34
C GLU A 82 11.59 13.32 -0.99
N ASN A 83 10.36 12.85 -0.73
CA ASN A 83 9.59 13.20 0.47
C ASN A 83 9.65 12.10 1.54
N GLN A 84 10.48 11.06 1.37
CA GLN A 84 10.63 10.02 2.37
C GLN A 84 11.53 10.48 3.51
N ASN A 85 10.96 10.65 4.69
CA ASN A 85 11.72 10.81 5.92
C ASN A 85 12.38 9.46 6.29
N GLU A 86 13.62 9.50 6.78
CA GLU A 86 14.36 8.30 7.19
C GLU A 86 13.62 7.46 8.25
N GLU A 87 12.84 8.10 9.13
CA GLU A 87 12.11 7.43 10.21
C GLU A 87 11.03 6.45 9.70
N TYR A 88 10.51 6.66 8.49
CA TYR A 88 9.43 5.84 7.91
C TYR A 88 9.62 5.56 6.41
N LYS A 89 10.88 5.48 5.99
CA LYS A 89 11.31 5.25 4.60
C LYS A 89 10.81 3.93 4.00
N TYR A 90 10.65 2.90 4.83
CA TYR A 90 10.25 1.58 4.36
C TYR A 90 8.78 1.32 4.65
N PHE A 91 8.00 1.17 3.58
CA PHE A 91 6.60 0.76 3.65
C PHE A 91 6.51 -0.75 3.86
N GLN A 92 5.52 -1.19 4.65
CA GLN A 92 5.25 -2.61 4.87
C GLN A 92 3.94 -3.06 4.25
N SER A 93 2.95 -2.18 4.32
CA SER A 93 1.60 -2.45 3.83
C SER A 93 0.84 -1.17 3.61
N ILE A 94 -0.08 -1.20 2.65
CA ILE A 94 -0.99 -0.09 2.37
C ILE A 94 -2.44 -0.56 2.32
N SER A 95 -3.36 0.32 2.70
CA SER A 95 -4.79 0.10 2.56
C SER A 95 -5.50 1.40 2.22
N ILE A 96 -6.73 1.32 1.73
CA ILE A 96 -7.57 2.49 1.39
C ILE A 96 -8.98 2.33 1.96
N ASP A 97 -9.59 3.44 2.34
CA ASP A 97 -11.02 3.48 2.71
C ASP A 97 -11.90 3.80 1.49
N GLN A 98 -13.23 3.90 1.70
CA GLN A 98 -14.16 4.21 0.60
C GLN A 98 -14.05 5.64 0.06
N PHE A 99 -13.29 6.50 0.73
CA PHE A 99 -13.09 7.89 0.34
C PHE A 99 -11.75 8.09 -0.38
N ASP A 100 -11.02 7.01 -0.67
CA ASP A 100 -9.68 6.96 -1.26
C ASP A 100 -8.57 7.58 -0.40
N ASN A 101 -8.79 7.66 0.92
CA ASN A 101 -7.72 7.96 1.85
C ASN A 101 -6.78 6.76 1.94
N THR A 102 -5.47 7.01 1.93
CA THR A 102 -4.43 5.97 1.92
C THR A 102 -3.80 5.85 3.31
N PHE A 103 -3.81 4.63 3.84
CA PHE A 103 -3.26 4.26 5.13
C PHE A 103 -1.99 3.45 4.89
N ILE A 104 -0.87 3.90 5.45
CA ILE A 104 0.45 3.33 5.17
C ILE A 104 1.06 2.89 6.49
N LEU A 105 1.30 1.59 6.62
CA LEU A 105 2.07 1.04 7.73
C LEU A 105 3.56 1.03 7.37
N THR A 106 4.37 1.64 8.22
CA THR A 106 5.81 1.83 7.99
C THR A 106 6.63 0.93 8.91
N SER A 107 7.87 0.64 8.53
CA SER A 107 8.82 -0.11 9.38
C SER A 107 9.21 0.63 10.66
N GLY A 108 8.91 1.93 10.74
CA GLY A 108 9.10 2.77 11.92
C GLY A 108 7.96 2.66 12.92
N CYS A 109 7.05 1.69 12.78
CA CYS A 109 5.85 1.54 13.61
C CYS A 109 4.95 2.78 13.60
N LYS A 110 4.82 3.42 12.42
CA LYS A 110 3.88 4.53 12.22
C LYS A 110 2.81 4.12 11.22
N ILE A 111 1.62 4.67 11.42
CA ILE A 111 0.58 4.70 10.40
C ILE A 111 0.50 6.12 9.86
N LEU A 112 0.76 6.28 8.57
CA LEU A 112 0.58 7.55 7.88
C LEU A 112 -0.78 7.54 7.19
N VAL A 113 -1.59 8.58 7.40
CA VAL A 113 -2.90 8.73 6.79
C VAL A 113 -2.84 9.90 5.82
N TYR A 114 -2.94 9.59 4.53
CA TYR A 114 -3.05 10.57 3.46
C TYR A 114 -4.49 10.67 2.99
N ASN A 115 -5.00 11.88 2.80
CA ASN A 115 -6.32 12.03 2.17
C ASN A 115 -6.26 11.76 0.67
N ASN A 116 -7.43 11.67 0.04
CA ASN A 116 -7.56 11.45 -1.40
C ASN A 116 -6.96 12.54 -2.30
N ARG A 117 -6.62 13.72 -1.74
CA ARG A 117 -5.88 14.79 -2.45
C ARG A 117 -4.37 14.63 -2.34
N GLY A 118 -3.88 13.63 -1.60
CA GLY A 118 -2.45 13.37 -1.39
C GLY A 118 -1.81 14.20 -0.27
N ASN A 119 -2.60 14.83 0.61
CA ASN A 119 -2.05 15.52 1.78
C ASN A 119 -1.97 14.57 2.98
N LEU A 120 -0.92 14.69 3.78
CA LEU A 120 -0.77 13.95 5.04
C LEU A 120 -1.70 14.58 6.10
N ASP A 121 -2.72 13.83 6.51
CA ASP A 121 -3.70 14.26 7.51
C ASP A 121 -3.26 13.89 8.94
N GLN A 122 -2.66 12.72 9.11
CA GLN A 122 -2.37 12.18 10.44
C GLN A 122 -1.18 11.22 10.42
N ILE A 123 -0.42 11.24 11.53
CA ILE A 123 0.56 10.21 11.88
C ILE A 123 0.10 9.55 13.18
N VAL A 124 0.00 8.23 13.21
CA VAL A 124 -0.30 7.45 14.41
C VAL A 124 0.92 6.64 14.78
N ASP A 125 1.46 6.85 15.98
CA ASP A 125 2.53 6.04 16.52
C ASP A 125 1.97 4.78 17.18
N VAL A 126 2.39 3.61 16.68
CA VAL A 126 1.98 2.30 17.20
C VAL A 126 3.14 1.51 17.79
N SER A 127 4.31 2.12 17.96
CA SER A 127 5.53 1.48 18.49
C SER A 127 5.37 0.95 19.92
N ASN A 128 4.50 1.58 20.73
CA ASN A 128 4.17 1.12 22.08
C ASN A 128 3.12 -0.01 22.11
N LYS A 129 2.52 -0.35 20.97
CA LYS A 129 1.53 -1.44 20.84
C LYS A 129 2.07 -2.63 20.06
N ILE A 130 2.92 -2.39 19.08
CA ILE A 130 3.53 -3.41 18.22
C ILE A 130 5.03 -3.38 18.45
N GLU A 131 5.54 -4.42 19.09
CA GLU A 131 6.93 -4.52 19.51
C GLU A 131 7.88 -4.76 18.32
N TYR A 132 7.40 -5.40 17.25
CA TYR A 132 8.25 -5.95 16.19
C TYR A 132 7.99 -5.42 14.78
N CYS A 133 7.42 -4.21 14.60
CA CYS A 133 7.16 -3.66 13.25
C CYS A 133 8.42 -3.38 12.41
N LYS A 134 9.62 -3.81 12.80
CA LYS A 134 10.81 -3.77 11.94
C LYS A 134 10.99 -5.04 11.10
N ILE A 135 10.24 -6.11 11.36
CA ILE A 135 10.45 -7.42 10.72
C ILE A 135 9.71 -7.53 9.38
N GLY A 136 8.72 -6.66 9.09
CA GLY A 136 8.12 -6.55 7.76
C GLY A 136 6.96 -7.51 7.49
N ASN A 137 6.42 -8.16 8.53
CA ASN A 137 5.34 -9.13 8.38
C ASN A 137 3.96 -8.58 8.78
N GLU A 138 3.94 -7.37 9.35
CA GLU A 138 2.74 -6.66 9.74
C GLU A 138 2.01 -6.14 8.49
N LYS A 139 0.69 -6.29 8.49
CA LYS A 139 -0.21 -5.86 7.42
C LYS A 139 -1.31 -4.99 7.99
N ILE A 140 -1.74 -3.99 7.21
CA ILE A 140 -2.82 -3.08 7.60
C ILE A 140 -4.04 -3.29 6.72
N ALA A 141 -5.21 -3.32 7.34
CA ALA A 141 -6.51 -3.17 6.68
C ALA A 141 -7.29 -2.04 7.36
N VAL A 142 -8.20 -1.42 6.62
CA VAL A 142 -9.04 -0.34 7.13
C VAL A 142 -10.52 -0.63 6.89
N SER A 143 -11.38 -0.25 7.85
CA SER A 143 -12.83 -0.31 7.65
C SER A 143 -13.26 0.65 6.55
N LYS A 144 -14.39 0.35 5.90
CA LYS A 144 -14.92 1.12 4.78
C LYS A 144 -15.01 2.64 5.07
N ASP A 145 -15.36 2.99 6.31
CA ASP A 145 -15.50 4.37 6.79
C ASP A 145 -14.20 5.03 7.28
N GLY A 146 -13.06 4.33 7.23
CA GLY A 146 -11.77 4.87 7.66
C GLY A 146 -11.56 4.90 9.18
N ARG A 147 -12.52 4.45 10.00
CA ARG A 147 -12.50 4.63 11.46
C ARG A 147 -11.78 3.53 12.24
N ASN A 148 -11.72 2.32 11.70
CA ASN A 148 -11.03 1.21 12.35
C ASN A 148 -9.86 0.74 11.49
N LEU A 149 -8.68 0.69 12.10
CA LEU A 149 -7.46 0.17 11.49
C LEU A 149 -7.16 -1.18 12.13
N PHE A 150 -6.99 -2.20 11.29
CA PHE A 150 -6.67 -3.56 11.70
C PHE A 150 -5.22 -3.82 11.35
N ILE A 151 -4.40 -4.17 12.33
CA ILE A 151 -2.99 -4.50 12.11
C ILE A 151 -2.70 -5.91 12.58
N THR A 152 -2.11 -6.73 11.71
CA THR A 152 -1.60 -8.03 12.10
C THR A 152 -0.35 -7.86 12.96
N ASP A 153 -0.32 -8.54 14.11
CA ASP A 153 0.83 -8.63 15.01
C ASP A 153 1.19 -10.11 15.15
N PRO A 154 1.83 -10.69 14.11
CA PRO A 154 1.98 -12.13 13.98
C PRO A 154 2.87 -12.73 15.07
N LYS A 155 3.80 -11.95 15.64
CA LYS A 155 4.66 -12.40 16.75
C LYS A 155 3.89 -12.61 18.04
N ASN A 156 2.78 -11.89 18.20
CA ASN A 156 1.88 -12.00 19.35
C ASN A 156 0.56 -12.72 19.01
N PHE A 157 0.47 -13.36 17.83
CA PHE A 157 -0.70 -14.12 17.37
C PHE A 157 -2.02 -13.36 17.48
N ARG A 158 -2.01 -12.06 17.22
CA ARG A 158 -3.18 -11.20 17.38
C ARG A 158 -3.37 -10.23 16.22
N ILE A 159 -4.58 -9.68 16.16
CA ILE A 159 -4.91 -8.51 15.34
C ILE A 159 -5.24 -7.38 16.30
N LEU A 160 -4.58 -6.24 16.13
CA LEU A 160 -4.87 -5.02 16.87
C LEU A 160 -5.90 -4.19 16.11
N ILE A 161 -6.83 -3.59 16.86
CA ILE A 161 -7.82 -2.67 16.31
C ILE A 161 -7.57 -1.29 16.91
N PHE A 162 -7.24 -0.34 16.05
CA PHE A 162 -7.10 1.07 16.40
C PHE A 162 -8.33 1.82 15.92
N LYS A 163 -8.92 2.62 16.81
CA LYS A 163 -10.07 3.46 16.49
C LYS A 163 -9.60 4.89 16.29
N ARG A 164 -10.11 5.53 15.26
CA ARG A 164 -9.89 6.94 14.92
C ARG A 164 -11.16 7.75 15.16
#